data_AF-A0A7G1IAT9-F1
#
_entry.id   AF-A0A7G1IAT9-F1
#
_cell.length_a   1.000
_cell.length_b   1.000
_cell.length_c   1.000
_cell.angle_alpha   90.00
_cell.angle_beta   90.00
_cell.angle_gamma   90.00
#
_symmetry.space_group_name_H-M   'P 1'
#
loop_
_entity.id
_entity.type
_entity.pdbx_description
1 polymer ?
#
loop_
_entity_poly.entity_id
_entity_poly.type
_entity_poly.pdbx_seq_one_letter_code
_entity_poly.pdbx_strand_id
1 'polypeptide(L)'
;MLEPVFDRLVQTGYASREGDTLSLTPAGLGQIETLSGLLRRWLVDHLAVAPGVEQQPDHQEFEAALQRLTDGVLVQRDWYEDLDELAPAGTLVAAK
;
A
#
# COMPACT_ATOMS: atom_id res chain seq x y z
N MET A 1 9.03 -14.99 -12.49
CA MET A 1 7.96 -15.35 -13.44
C MET A 1 6.64 -15.15 -12.70
N LEU A 2 5.85 -14.15 -13.10
CA LEU A 2 4.58 -13.80 -12.44
C LEU A 2 3.36 -14.42 -13.12
N GLU A 3 3.52 -15.05 -14.29
CA GLU A 3 2.45 -15.75 -15.03
C GLU A 3 1.49 -16.56 -14.14
N PRO A 4 1.96 -17.40 -13.19
CA PRO A 4 1.05 -18.22 -12.38
C PRO A 4 0.08 -17.40 -11.51
N VAL A 5 0.47 -16.18 -11.13
CA VAL A 5 -0.34 -15.29 -10.32
C VAL A 5 -1.40 -14.62 -11.19
N PHE A 6 -1.03 -14.12 -12.37
CA PHE A 6 -1.98 -13.50 -13.29
C PHE A 6 -3.00 -14.49 -13.82
N ASP A 7 -2.58 -15.72 -14.12
CA ASP A 7 -3.49 -16.77 -14.57
C ASP A 7 -4.48 -17.17 -13.47
N ARG A 8 -4.03 -17.17 -12.21
CA ARG A 8 -4.95 -17.35 -11.07
C ARG A 8 -5.96 -16.21 -10.96
N LEU A 9 -5.55 -14.95 -11.16
CA LEU A 9 -6.48 -13.80 -11.12
C LEU A 9 -7.53 -13.86 -12.23
N VAL A 10 -7.15 -14.35 -13.40
CA VAL A 10 -8.09 -14.61 -14.51
C VAL A 10 -9.05 -15.75 -14.16
N GLN A 11 -8.53 -16.86 -13.63
CA GLN A 11 -9.35 -18.01 -13.20
C GLN A 11 -10.35 -17.67 -12.10
N THR A 12 -9.98 -16.79 -11.16
CA THR A 12 -10.88 -16.32 -10.10
C THR A 12 -11.85 -15.23 -10.57
N GLY A 13 -11.74 -14.75 -11.81
CA GLY A 13 -12.62 -13.72 -12.38
C GLY A 13 -12.32 -12.30 -11.92
N TYR A 14 -11.17 -12.05 -11.28
CA TYR A 14 -10.75 -10.71 -10.85
C TYR A 14 -10.03 -9.93 -11.95
N ALA A 15 -9.44 -10.63 -12.92
CA ALA A 15 -8.84 -10.04 -14.11
C ALA A 15 -9.41 -10.66 -15.38
N SER A 16 -9.47 -9.88 -16.46
CA SER A 16 -9.65 -10.38 -17.82
C SER A 16 -8.34 -10.25 -18.58
N ARG A 17 -8.10 -11.19 -19.51
CA ARG A 17 -6.93 -11.17 -20.39
C ARG A 17 -7.40 -11.13 -21.83
N GLU A 18 -6.88 -10.17 -22.59
CA GLU A 18 -7.08 -10.05 -24.03
C GLU A 18 -5.71 -9.96 -24.71
N GLY A 19 -5.25 -11.07 -25.30
CA GLY A 19 -3.88 -11.21 -25.79
C GLY A 19 -2.87 -11.02 -24.64
N ASP A 20 -1.99 -10.03 -24.79
CA ASP A 20 -0.99 -9.66 -23.80
C ASP A 20 -1.46 -8.56 -22.82
N THR A 21 -2.70 -8.09 -22.97
CA THR A 21 -3.27 -7.07 -22.07
C THR A 21 -4.02 -7.76 -20.93
N LEU A 22 -3.73 -7.35 -19.70
CA LEU A 22 -4.47 -7.76 -18.51
C LEU A 22 -5.22 -6.56 -17.94
N SER A 23 -6.52 -6.72 -17.70
CA SER A 23 -7.39 -5.66 -17.16
C SER A 23 -8.15 -6.17 -15.94
N LEU A 24 -8.47 -5.28 -15.00
CA LEU A 24 -9.36 -5.65 -13.89
C LEU A 24 -10.79 -5.81 -14.37
N THR A 25 -11.47 -6.83 -13.86
CA THR A 25 -12.94 -6.91 -13.98
C THR A 25 -13.60 -6.00 -12.94
N PRO A 26 -14.90 -5.71 -13.05
CA PRO A 26 -15.63 -4.99 -12.00
C PRO A 26 -15.51 -5.66 -10.62
N ALA A 27 -15.49 -7.00 -10.57
CA ALA A 27 -15.30 -7.75 -9.34
C ALA A 27 -13.87 -7.58 -8.79
N GLY A 28 -12.85 -7.57 -9.65
CA GLY A 28 -11.47 -7.31 -9.27
C GLY A 28 -11.26 -5.91 -8.73
N LEU A 29 -11.85 -4.91 -9.38
CA LEU A 29 -11.82 -3.53 -8.92
C LEU A 29 -12.45 -3.38 -7.53
N GLY A 30 -13.67 -3.93 -7.34
CA GLY A 30 -14.34 -3.89 -6.04
C GLY A 30 -13.56 -4.62 -4.92
N GLN A 31 -12.87 -5.71 -5.26
CA GLN A 31 -12.00 -6.42 -4.32
C GLN A 31 -10.81 -5.55 -3.88
N ILE A 32 -10.18 -4.84 -4.82
CA ILE A 32 -9.07 -3.92 -4.54
C ILE A 32 -9.55 -2.75 -3.69
N GLU A 33 -10.69 -2.14 -4.01
CA GLU A 33 -11.26 -1.04 -3.24
C GLU A 33 -11.56 -1.47 -1.80
N THR A 34 -12.16 -2.66 -1.63
CA THR A 34 -12.46 -3.22 -0.32
C THR A 34 -11.20 -3.44 0.51
N LEU A 35 -10.18 -4.09 -0.07
CA LEU A 35 -8.91 -4.37 0.60
C LEU A 35 -8.15 -3.08 0.93
N SER A 36 -8.12 -2.13 -0.02
CA SER A 36 -7.47 -0.82 0.17
C SER A 36 -8.12 -0.05 1.32
N GLY A 37 -9.45 -0.05 1.41
CA GLY A 37 -10.15 0.55 2.52
C GLY A 37 -9.85 -0.14 3.86
N LEU A 38 -9.77 -1.48 3.88
CA LEU A 38 -9.44 -2.23 5.09
C LEU A 38 -8.03 -1.91 5.59
N LEU A 39 -7.07 -1.86 4.67
CA LEU A 39 -5.68 -1.51 4.99
C LEU A 39 -5.57 -0.08 5.53
N ARG A 40 -6.26 0.89 4.92
CA ARG A 40 -6.29 2.29 5.41
C ARG A 40 -6.83 2.38 6.82
N ARG A 41 -7.96 1.73 7.10
CA ARG A 41 -8.53 1.69 8.46
C ARG A 41 -7.56 1.07 9.46
N TRP A 42 -6.99 -0.08 9.11
CA TRP A 42 -6.02 -0.75 9.95
C TRP A 42 -4.78 0.13 10.22
N LEU A 43 -4.29 0.89 9.24
CA LEU A 43 -3.16 1.80 9.43
C LEU A 43 -3.50 2.94 10.40
N VAL A 44 -4.68 3.56 10.28
CA VAL A 44 -5.13 4.61 11.22
C VAL A 44 -5.25 4.05 12.64
N ASP A 45 -5.84 2.86 12.79
CA ASP A 45 -5.95 2.18 14.08
C ASP A 45 -4.57 1.83 14.66
N HIS A 46 -3.62 1.42 13.80
CA HIS A 46 -2.27 1.09 14.23
C HIS A 46 -1.49 2.32 14.70
N LEU A 47 -1.63 3.45 14.00
CA LEU A 47 -1.00 4.72 14.38
C LEU A 47 -1.52 5.24 15.74
N ALA A 48 -2.77 4.94 16.09
CA ALA A 48 -3.33 5.30 17.39
C ALA A 48 -2.60 4.63 18.58
N VAL A 49 -1.92 3.50 18.34
CA VAL A 49 -1.22 2.72 19.36
C VAL A 49 0.31 2.88 19.24
N ALA A 50 0.78 3.61 18.22
CA ALA A 50 2.21 3.79 17.99
C ALA A 50 2.84 4.78 19.01
N PRO A 51 4.01 4.46 19.58
CA PRO A 51 4.70 5.35 20.50
C PRO A 51 5.16 6.62 19.77
N GLY A 52 4.99 7.78 20.40
CA GLY A 52 5.36 9.08 19.82
C GLY A 52 4.27 9.75 18.98
N VAL A 53 3.11 9.12 18.84
CA VAL A 53 1.91 9.75 18.26
C VAL A 53 1.09 10.37 19.40
N GLU A 54 1.09 11.69 19.51
CA GLU A 54 0.43 12.41 20.60
C GLU A 54 -1.10 12.44 20.46
N GLN A 55 -1.61 12.37 19.23
CA GLN A 55 -3.03 12.34 18.90
C GLN A 55 -3.28 11.40 17.71
N GLN A 56 -4.32 10.57 17.82
CA GLN A 56 -4.76 9.73 16.71
C GLN A 56 -5.18 10.62 15.53
N PRO A 57 -4.55 10.47 14.35
CA PRO A 57 -4.94 11.24 13.19
C PRO A 57 -6.36 10.87 12.78
N ASP A 58 -7.15 11.86 12.39
CA ASP A 58 -8.42 11.56 11.74
C ASP A 58 -8.20 11.03 10.32
N HIS A 59 -9.27 10.50 9.71
CA HIS A 59 -9.18 9.92 8.38
C HIS A 59 -8.73 10.94 7.32
N GLN A 60 -9.12 12.20 7.43
CA GLN A 60 -8.76 13.21 6.42
C GLN A 60 -7.29 13.61 6.55
N GLU A 61 -6.79 13.77 7.77
CA GLU A 61 -5.40 14.05 8.05
C GLU A 61 -4.47 12.92 7.57
N PHE A 62 -4.86 11.67 7.80
CA PHE A 62 -4.15 10.50 7.31
C PHE A 62 -4.06 10.47 5.78
N GLU A 63 -5.19 10.67 5.09
CA GLU A 63 -5.23 10.68 3.62
C GLU A 63 -4.40 11.83 3.04
N ALA A 64 -4.45 13.02 3.63
CA ALA A 64 -3.64 14.14 3.20
C ALA A 64 -2.14 13.90 3.40
N ALA A 65 -1.74 13.20 4.47
CA ALA A 65 -0.35 12.81 4.70
C ALA A 65 0.11 11.75 3.70
N LEU A 66 -0.71 10.73 3.46
CA LEU A 66 -0.40 9.67 2.51
C LEU A 66 -0.30 10.20 1.08
N GLN A 67 -1.17 11.15 0.69
CA GLN A 67 -1.10 11.80 -0.61
C GLN A 67 0.23 12.56 -0.78
N ARG A 68 0.65 13.33 0.23
CA ARG A 68 1.94 14.04 0.20
C ARG A 68 3.14 13.10 0.04
N LEU A 69 3.12 11.94 0.71
CA LEU A 69 4.15 10.91 0.54
C LEU A 69 4.14 10.32 -0.87
N THR A 70 2.94 10.03 -1.39
CA THR A 70 2.76 9.48 -2.75
C THR A 70 3.26 10.44 -3.82
N ASP A 71 2.95 11.74 -3.66
CA ASP A 71 3.43 12.79 -4.56
C ASP A 71 4.97 12.89 -4.54
N GLY A 72 5.59 12.72 -3.37
CA GLY A 72 7.06 12.67 -3.23
C GLY A 72 7.67 11.46 -3.96
N VAL A 73 7.12 10.27 -3.75
CA VAL A 73 7.55 9.01 -4.38
C VAL A 73 7.47 9.08 -5.90
N LEU A 74 6.43 9.73 -6.46
CA LEU A 74 6.25 9.84 -7.90
C LEU A 74 7.17 10.86 -8.57
N VAL A 75 7.65 11.86 -7.80
CA VAL A 75 8.51 12.94 -8.31
C VAL A 75 9.99 12.58 -8.19
N GLN A 76 10.39 11.84 -7.16
CA GLN A 76 11.78 11.41 -6.97
C GLN A 76 11.96 9.96 -7.43
N ARG A 77 12.55 9.80 -8.63
CA ARG A 77 12.87 8.50 -9.24
C ARG A 77 13.71 7.60 -8.32
N ASP A 78 14.49 8.19 -7.41
CA ASP A 78 15.44 7.50 -6.54
C ASP A 78 15.02 7.56 -5.04
N TRP A 79 13.72 7.71 -4.75
CA TRP A 79 13.12 7.81 -3.39
C TRP A 79 13.53 6.70 -2.39
N TYR A 80 14.02 5.55 -2.88
CA TYR A 80 14.53 4.49 -2.02
C TYR A 80 15.74 4.95 -1.17
N GLU A 81 16.54 5.91 -1.65
CA GLU A 81 17.69 6.45 -0.92
C GLU A 81 17.25 7.33 0.26
N ASP A 82 16.17 8.11 0.10
CA ASP A 82 15.63 8.98 1.16
C ASP A 82 14.94 8.17 2.29
N LEU A 83 14.40 6.98 1.98
CA LEU A 83 13.83 6.07 2.99
C LEU A 83 14.90 5.46 3.91
N ASP A 84 16.11 5.24 3.39
CA ASP A 84 17.25 4.78 4.20
C ASP A 84 17.75 5.87 5.17
N GLU A 85 17.62 7.15 4.80
CA GLU A 85 17.92 8.29 5.69
C GLU A 85 16.84 8.51 6.77
N LEU A 86 15.58 8.17 6.46
CA LEU A 86 14.45 8.23 7.41
C LEU A 86 14.37 7.02 8.35
N ALA A 87 15.09 5.94 8.06
CA ALA A 87 15.20 4.81 8.98
C ALA A 87 16.07 5.23 10.18
N PRO A 88 15.53 5.30 11.42
CA PRO A 88 16.37 5.54 12.58
C PRO A 88 17.39 4.41 12.67
N ALA A 89 18.66 4.77 12.74
CA ALA A 89 19.77 3.84 12.90
C ALA A 89 19.49 2.87 14.06
N GLY A 90 19.11 1.63 13.72
CA GLY A 90 19.06 0.49 14.62
C GLY A 90 17.72 0.20 15.28
N THR A 91 16.84 -0.59 14.63
CA THR A 91 15.96 -1.54 15.36
C THR A 91 15.61 -2.82 14.59
N LEU A 92 16.20 -3.09 13.41
CA LEU A 92 16.06 -4.41 12.75
C LEU A 92 17.21 -5.35 13.14
N VAL A 93 17.47 -5.48 14.45
CA VAL A 93 18.16 -6.65 15.00
C VAL A 93 17.40 -7.11 16.23
N ALA A 94 16.99 -8.38 16.20
CA ALA A 94 16.36 -9.18 17.25
C ALA A 94 14.82 -9.11 17.37
N ALA A 95 14.17 -10.01 16.63
CA ALA A 95 13.21 -10.93 17.26
C ALA A 95 13.36 -12.30 16.56
N LYS A 96 13.96 -13.25 17.30
CA LYS A 96 14.02 -14.69 16.99
C LYS A 96 12.96 -15.38 17.82
#